data_AF-A0A8S0X0L5-F1
#
_entry.id   AF-A0A8S0X0L5-F1
#
_cell.length_a   1.000
_cell.length_b   1.000
_cell.length_c   1.000
_cell.angle_alpha   90.00
_cell.angle_beta   90.00
_cell.angle_gamma   90.00
#
_symmetry.space_group_name_H-M   'P 1'
#
loop_
_entity.id
_entity.type
_entity.pdbx_description
1 polymer ?
#
loop_
_entity_poly.entity_id
_entity_poly.type
_entity_poly.pdbx_seq_one_letter_code
_entity_poly.pdbx_strand_id
1 'polypeptide(L)'
;MKTARLLAAILMGVSAATHLVQLIVMNFQADVLVAGLGFGLMYAVISLGLFINSKVFYYIGAILPTIGGMLGVYRYLFVRPNWFSLLNVGIDLVVVPSCIYLIVKLRTLNIERRN
;
A
#
# COMPACT_ATOMS: atom_id res chain seq x y z
N MET A 1 -2.91 -1.66 18.96
CA MET A 1 -3.74 -1.32 17.78
C MET A 1 -3.17 -0.13 17.02
N LYS A 2 -2.89 0.98 17.71
CA LYS A 2 -2.43 2.23 17.07
C LYS A 2 -1.10 2.08 16.33
N THR A 3 -0.12 1.37 16.89
CA THR A 3 1.24 1.29 16.31
C THR A 3 1.30 0.59 14.96
N ALA A 4 0.75 -0.62 14.82
CA ALA A 4 0.74 -1.34 13.53
C ALA A 4 -0.07 -0.59 12.45
N ARG A 5 -1.18 0.03 12.85
CA ARG A 5 -1.99 0.87 11.97
C ARG A 5 -1.25 2.13 11.53
N LEU A 6 -0.57 2.81 12.47
CA LEU A 6 0.21 4.02 12.19
C LEU A 6 1.39 3.70 11.28
N LEU A 7 2.08 2.58 11.55
CA LEU A 7 3.16 2.09 10.70
C LEU A 7 2.66 1.84 9.28
N ALA A 8 1.58 1.07 9.11
CA ALA A 8 0.99 0.82 7.80
C ALA A 8 0.52 2.09 7.10
N ALA A 9 -0.09 3.04 7.83
CA ALA A 9 -0.55 4.31 7.28
C ALA A 9 0.63 5.18 6.80
N ILE A 10 1.68 5.30 7.61
CA ILE A 10 2.90 6.05 7.26
C ILE A 10 3.58 5.42 6.06
N LEU A 11 3.80 4.10 6.08
CA LEU A 11 4.45 3.37 5.00
C LEU A 11 3.67 3.50 3.67
N MET A 12 2.34 3.38 3.70
CA MET A 12 1.52 3.64 2.52
C MET A 12 1.59 5.09 2.05
N GLY A 13 1.69 6.05 2.97
CA GLY A 13 1.87 7.46 2.63
C GLY A 13 3.22 7.71 1.94
N VAL A 14 4.29 7.08 2.44
CA VAL A 14 5.61 7.14 1.81
C VAL A 14 5.57 6.51 0.41
N SER A 15 4.92 5.36 0.25
CA SER A 15 4.76 4.71 -1.07
C SER A 15 3.96 5.56 -2.05
N ALA A 16 2.92 6.26 -1.58
CA ALA A 16 2.19 7.22 -2.40
C ALA A 16 3.09 8.37 -2.87
N ALA A 17 3.88 8.93 -1.96
CA ALA A 17 4.81 10.01 -2.28
C ALA A 17 5.89 9.55 -3.27
N THR A 18 6.47 8.36 -3.11
CA THR A 18 7.47 7.84 -4.05
C THR A 18 6.89 7.60 -5.44
N HIS A 19 5.64 7.17 -5.56
CA HIS A 19 4.94 7.05 -6.85
C HIS A 19 4.74 8.39 -7.56
N LEU A 20 4.43 9.45 -6.81
CA LEU A 20 4.32 10.80 -7.36
C LEU A 20 5.69 11.38 -7.76
N VAL A 21 6.71 11.18 -6.92
CA VAL A 21 8.10 11.59 -7.23
C VAL A 21 8.63 10.86 -8.45
N GLN A 22 8.34 9.55 -8.60
CA GLN A 22 8.72 8.77 -9.76
C GLN A 22 8.13 9.35 -11.06
N LEU A 23 6.92 9.90 -11.00
CA LEU A 23 6.25 10.55 -12.12
C LEU A 23 7.04 11.77 -12.63
N ILE A 24 7.58 12.56 -11.68
CA ILE A 24 8.36 13.77 -11.96
C ILE A 24 9.76 13.39 -12.47
N VAL A 25 10.42 12.43 -11.84
CA VAL A 25 11.82 12.06 -12.16
C VAL A 25 11.92 11.29 -13.49
N MET A 26 10.92 10.48 -13.85
CA MET A 26 10.97 9.63 -15.06
C MET A 26 10.18 10.17 -16.26
N ASN A 27 9.90 11.49 -16.30
CA ASN A 27 9.35 12.21 -17.46
C ASN A 27 8.06 11.61 -18.06
N PHE A 28 6.99 11.47 -17.25
CA PHE A 28 5.61 11.24 -17.72
C PHE A 28 5.40 10.19 -18.84
N GLN A 29 6.24 9.14 -18.91
CA GLN A 29 6.03 8.05 -19.85
C GLN A 29 4.71 7.33 -19.54
N ALA A 30 3.97 6.88 -20.55
CA ALA A 30 2.64 6.29 -20.38
C ALA A 30 2.60 5.16 -19.34
N ASP A 31 3.63 4.30 -19.33
CA ASP A 31 3.79 3.19 -18.39
C ASP A 31 4.05 3.66 -16.95
N VAL A 32 4.66 4.84 -16.80
CA VAL A 32 4.91 5.51 -15.52
C VAL A 32 3.66 6.25 -15.06
N LEU A 33 2.86 6.78 -15.99
CA LEU A 33 1.66 7.56 -15.68
C LEU A 33 0.62 6.73 -14.94
N VAL A 34 0.28 5.55 -15.48
CA VAL A 34 -0.71 4.65 -14.88
C VAL A 34 -0.23 4.15 -13.52
N ALA A 35 1.05 3.78 -13.41
CA ALA A 35 1.60 3.29 -12.15
C ALA A 35 1.74 4.41 -11.10
N GLY A 36 2.19 5.60 -11.49
CA GLY A 36 2.46 6.69 -10.55
C GLY A 36 1.19 7.42 -10.11
N LEU A 37 0.31 7.80 -11.04
CA LEU A 37 -0.96 8.45 -10.68
C LEU A 37 -1.99 7.46 -10.16
N GLY A 38 -2.15 6.31 -10.82
CA GLY A 38 -3.14 5.30 -10.43
C GLY A 38 -2.84 4.73 -9.04
N PHE A 39 -1.70 4.05 -8.88
CA PHE A 39 -1.36 3.47 -7.58
C PHE A 39 -1.00 4.53 -6.55
N GLY A 40 -0.31 5.62 -6.91
CA GLY A 40 0.03 6.69 -5.98
C GLY A 40 -1.20 7.33 -5.33
N LEU A 41 -2.24 7.65 -6.10
CA LEU A 41 -3.48 8.21 -5.54
C LEU A 41 -4.22 7.18 -4.69
N MET A 42 -4.33 5.93 -5.14
CA MET A 42 -4.98 4.87 -4.35
C MET A 42 -4.26 4.66 -3.02
N TYR A 43 -2.93 4.69 -3.02
CA TYR A 43 -2.10 4.51 -1.84
C TYR A 43 -2.23 5.68 -0.85
N ALA A 44 -2.35 6.91 -1.37
CA ALA A 44 -2.67 8.08 -0.55
C ALA A 44 -4.04 7.94 0.13
N VAL A 45 -5.06 7.49 -0.62
CA VAL A 45 -6.42 7.26 -0.08
C VAL A 45 -6.41 6.16 0.99
N ILE A 46 -5.68 5.06 0.76
CA ILE A 46 -5.51 3.99 1.75
C ILE A 46 -4.83 4.52 3.02
N SER A 47 -3.74 5.27 2.87
CA SER A 47 -3.02 5.86 4.01
C SER A 47 -3.95 6.70 4.89
N LEU A 48 -4.72 7.61 4.29
CA LEU A 48 -5.71 8.43 5.00
C LEU A 48 -6.79 7.57 5.67
N GLY A 49 -7.32 6.57 4.97
CA GLY A 49 -8.33 5.66 5.52
C GLY A 49 -7.82 4.81 6.69
N LEU A 50 -6.54 4.43 6.67
CA LEU A 50 -5.87 3.77 7.79
C LEU A 50 -5.72 4.70 9.00
N PHE A 51 -5.47 6.01 8.80
CA PHE A 51 -5.46 6.98 9.90
C PHE A 51 -6.83 7.09 10.59
N ILE A 52 -7.92 7.03 9.81
CA ILE A 52 -9.31 7.14 10.28
C ILE A 52 -9.80 5.82 10.92
N ASN A 53 -8.98 4.76 10.97
CA ASN A 53 -9.30 3.47 11.62
C ASN A 53 -10.51 2.75 11.00
N SER A 54 -10.80 2.96 9.72
CA SER A 54 -11.94 2.32 9.09
C SER A 54 -11.61 0.90 8.64
N LYS A 55 -12.49 -0.05 8.97
CA LYS A 55 -12.32 -1.49 8.71
C LYS A 55 -12.16 -1.79 7.22
N VAL A 56 -12.83 -1.01 6.37
CA VAL A 56 -12.79 -1.15 4.91
C VAL A 56 -11.35 -0.97 4.41
N PHE A 57 -10.62 -0.01 4.97
CA PHE A 57 -9.24 0.28 4.55
C PHE A 57 -8.23 -0.76 5.02
N TYR A 58 -8.56 -1.63 5.97
CA TYR A 58 -7.71 -2.79 6.27
C TYR A 58 -7.76 -3.83 5.16
N TYR A 59 -8.95 -4.09 4.60
CA TYR A 59 -9.10 -5.01 3.47
C TYR A 59 -8.47 -4.42 2.21
N ILE A 60 -8.81 -3.17 1.89
CA ILE A 60 -8.24 -2.47 0.73
C ILE A 60 -6.72 -2.36 0.87
N GLY A 61 -6.21 -2.01 2.07
CA GLY A 61 -4.78 -1.93 2.37
C GLY A 61 -4.05 -3.28 2.47
N ALA A 62 -4.74 -4.42 2.36
CA ALA A 62 -4.09 -5.71 2.16
C ALA A 62 -4.11 -6.10 0.67
N ILE A 63 -5.24 -5.91 0.00
CA ILE A 63 -5.45 -6.36 -1.39
C ILE A 63 -4.64 -5.51 -2.37
N LEU A 64 -4.77 -4.18 -2.30
CA LEU A 64 -4.14 -3.27 -3.27
C LEU A 64 -2.61 -3.24 -3.19
N PRO A 65 -2.00 -3.23 -2.00
CA PRO A 65 -0.55 -3.40 -1.86
C PRO A 65 -0.06 -4.76 -2.36
N THR A 66 -0.85 -5.84 -2.21
CA THR A 66 -0.48 -7.14 -2.79
C THR A 66 -0.46 -7.09 -4.32
N ILE A 67 -1.50 -6.51 -4.94
CA ILE A 67 -1.57 -6.37 -6.40
C ILE A 67 -0.44 -5.46 -6.91
N GLY A 68 -0.22 -4.32 -6.25
CA GLY A 68 0.85 -3.38 -6.62
C GLY A 68 2.24 -3.96 -6.44
N GLY A 69 2.48 -4.73 -5.37
CA GLY A 69 3.73 -5.46 -5.16
C GLY A 69 3.99 -6.47 -6.29
N MET A 70 2.98 -7.26 -6.68
CA MET A 70 3.11 -8.20 -7.80
C MET A 70 3.40 -7.47 -9.13
N LEU A 71 2.71 -6.37 -9.40
CA LEU A 71 2.95 -5.54 -10.58
C LEU A 71 4.32 -4.85 -10.54
N GLY A 72 4.79 -4.44 -9.36
CA GLY A 72 6.09 -3.86 -9.13
C GLY A 72 7.22 -4.84 -9.45
N VAL A 73 7.09 -6.09 -9.01
CA VAL A 73 8.02 -7.18 -9.34
C VAL A 73 7.98 -7.48 -10.83
N TYR A 74 6.79 -7.59 -11.43
CA TYR A 74 6.65 -7.82 -12.87
C TYR A 74 7.33 -6.71 -13.68
N ARG A 75 7.09 -5.44 -13.32
CA ARG A 75 7.72 -4.29 -13.96
C ARG A 75 9.24 -4.30 -13.83
N TYR A 76 9.74 -4.67 -12.66
CA TYR A 76 11.18 -4.75 -12.39
C TYR A 76 11.87 -5.81 -13.26
N LEU A 77 11.25 -6.98 -13.42
CA LEU A 77 11.82 -8.11 -14.17
C LEU A 77 11.67 -7.98 -15.70
N PHE A 78 10.52 -7.52 -16.18
CA PHE A 78 10.16 -7.62 -17.62
C PHE A 78 10.18 -6.28 -18.37
N VAL A 79 10.07 -5.15 -17.67
CA VAL A 79 9.97 -3.84 -18.33
C VAL A 79 11.28 -3.08 -18.17
N ARG A 80 11.58 -2.62 -16.95
CA ARG A 80 12.83 -1.92 -16.63
C ARG A 80 13.14 -2.10 -15.14
N PRO A 81 14.37 -2.52 -14.78
CA PRO A 81 14.78 -2.54 -13.39
C PRO A 81 14.80 -1.11 -12.86
N ASN A 82 13.96 -0.84 -11.88
CA ASN A 82 13.82 0.48 -11.26
C ASN A 82 13.89 0.35 -9.74
N TRP A 83 14.75 1.16 -9.11
CA TRP A 83 14.93 1.15 -7.66
C TRP A 83 13.65 1.54 -6.92
N PHE A 84 12.82 2.42 -7.49
CA PHE A 84 11.52 2.80 -6.92
C PHE A 84 10.56 1.61 -6.81
N SER A 85 10.55 0.70 -7.79
CA SER A 85 9.72 -0.51 -7.74
C SER A 85 10.15 -1.42 -6.59
N LEU A 86 11.46 -1.56 -6.37
CA LEU A 86 11.99 -2.40 -5.29
C LEU A 86 11.62 -1.84 -3.90
N LEU A 87 11.70 -0.51 -3.73
CA LEU A 87 11.29 0.18 -2.50
C LEU A 87 9.80 0.00 -2.22
N ASN A 88 8.94 0.19 -3.22
CA ASN A 88 7.50 0.05 -3.04
C ASN A 88 7.10 -1.40 -2.73
N VAL A 89 7.71 -2.39 -3.40
CA VAL A 89 7.50 -3.81 -3.07
C VAL A 89 7.93 -4.12 -1.63
N GLY A 90 9.05 -3.54 -1.17
CA GLY A 90 9.51 -3.69 0.21
C GLY A 90 8.52 -3.10 1.22
N ILE A 91 7.93 -1.94 0.91
CA ILE A 91 6.86 -1.33 1.71
C ILE A 91 5.63 -2.24 1.76
N ASP A 92 5.18 -2.75 0.62
CA ASP A 92 4.00 -3.63 0.52
C ASP A 92 4.18 -4.88 1.39
N LEU A 93 5.40 -5.44 1.43
CA LEU A 93 5.74 -6.61 2.23
C LEU A 93 5.54 -6.39 3.74
N VAL A 94 5.60 -5.15 4.22
CA VAL A 94 5.34 -4.79 5.63
C VAL A 94 3.89 -4.36 5.84
N VAL A 95 3.30 -3.65 4.89
CA VAL A 95 1.93 -3.14 4.98
C VAL A 95 0.92 -4.30 4.95
N VAL A 96 1.06 -5.25 4.03
CA VAL A 96 0.14 -6.38 3.88
C VAL A 96 -0.03 -7.18 5.17
N PRO A 97 1.04 -7.70 5.82
CA PRO A 97 0.89 -8.43 7.08
C PRO A 97 0.37 -7.54 8.22
N SER A 98 0.71 -6.25 8.22
CA SER A 98 0.16 -5.30 9.20
C SER A 98 -1.35 -5.14 9.06
N CYS A 99 -1.87 -5.05 7.83
CA CYS A 99 -3.29 -4.99 7.53
C CYS A 99 -4.01 -6.30 7.86
N ILE A 100 -3.42 -7.46 7.51
CA ILE A 100 -3.97 -8.78 7.86
C ILE A 100 -4.06 -8.96 9.38
N TYR A 101 -3.01 -8.58 10.11
CA TYR A 101 -3.02 -8.62 11.58
C TYR A 101 -4.17 -7.79 12.17
N LEU A 102 -4.40 -6.59 11.63
CA LEU A 102 -5.52 -5.73 12.04
C LEU A 102 -6.88 -6.37 11.73
N ILE A 103 -7.05 -7.02 10.57
CA ILE A 103 -8.29 -7.73 10.21
C ILE A 103 -8.57 -8.87 11.17
N VAL A 104 -7.60 -9.77 11.38
CA VAL A 104 -7.76 -10.95 12.23
C VAL A 104 -8.12 -10.53 13.65
N LYS A 105 -7.38 -9.58 14.22
CA LYS A 105 -7.62 -9.11 15.58
C LYS A 105 -8.98 -8.42 15.73
N LEU A 106 -9.40 -7.66 14.72
CA LEU A 106 -10.69 -6.98 14.72
C LEU A 106 -11.85 -7.98 14.61
N ARG A 107 -11.64 -9.12 13.92
CA ARG A 107 -12.60 -10.24 13.90
C ARG A 107 -12.71 -10.90 15.27
N THR A 108 -11.60 -11.18 15.95
CA THR A 108 -11.59 -11.78 17.30
C THR A 108 -12.36 -10.93 18.31
N LEU A 109 -12.10 -9.62 18.36
CA LEU A 109 -12.81 -8.69 19.25
C LEU A 109 -14.33 -8.62 18.98
N ASN A 110 -14.74 -8.84 17.72
CA ASN A 110 -16.14 -8.79 17.34
C ASN A 110 -16.89 -10.09 17.71
N ILE A 111 -16.16 -11.21 17.83
CA ILE A 111 -16.70 -12.50 18.31
C ILE A 111 -16.89 -12.43 19.83
N GLU A 112 -15.90 -11.93 20.57
CA GLU A 112 -16.00 -11.76 22.03
C GLU A 112 -17.15 -10.83 22.45
N ARG A 113 -17.49 -9.81 21.66
CA ARG A 113 -18.66 -8.95 21.93
C ARG A 113 -20.01 -9.60 21.66
N ARG A 114 -20.04 -10.72 20.92
CA ARG A 114 -21.29 -11.42 20.55
C ARG A 114 -21.59 -12.61 21.46
N ASN A 115 -20.62 -13.04 22.27
CA ASN A 115 -20.80 -14.04 23.33
C ASN A 115 -21.05 -13.35 24.68
#